data_AF-A0A258BI81-F1
#
_entry.id   AF-A0A258BI81-F1
#
_cell.length_a   1.000
_cell.length_b   1.000
_cell.length_c   1.000
_cell.angle_alpha   90.00
_cell.angle_beta   90.00
_cell.angle_gamma   90.00
#
_symmetry.space_group_name_H-M   'P 1'
#
loop_
_entity.id
_entity.type
_entity.pdbx_description
1 polymer ?
#
loop_
_entity_poly.entity_id
_entity_poly.type
_entity_poly.pdbx_seq_one_letter_code
_entity_poly.pdbx_strand_id
1 'polypeptide(L)'
;MPSVPDWAGRWIGPEGTWLEIKPLGAQFEVTVSNLDGPRSFPGMFKEGGLAFTRDGVEHIIRAGNGADTGMKWLADKTNCLIVMTGEGYCRG
;
A
#
# COMPACT_ATOMS: atom_id res chain seq x y z
N MET A 1 11.58 -11.33 -17.43
CA MET A 1 11.34 -11.35 -15.98
C MET A 1 10.05 -10.56 -15.77
N PRO A 2 9.02 -11.10 -15.10
CA PRO A 2 7.82 -10.30 -14.85
C PRO A 2 8.25 -9.10 -14.01
N SER A 3 8.09 -7.91 -14.60
CA SER A 3 8.33 -6.64 -13.93
C SER A 3 7.44 -6.63 -12.70
N VAL A 4 8.02 -6.69 -11.51
CA VAL A 4 7.27 -6.38 -10.30
C VAL A 4 6.55 -5.05 -10.56
N PRO A 5 5.24 -4.96 -10.26
CA PRO A 5 4.51 -3.71 -10.39
C PRO A 5 5.34 -2.59 -9.76
N ASP A 6 5.38 -1.40 -10.37
CA ASP A 6 6.14 -0.24 -9.86
C ASP A 6 5.46 0.36 -8.61
N TRP A 7 5.38 -0.48 -7.57
CA TRP A 7 4.85 -0.17 -6.26
C TRP A 7 5.94 0.43 -5.39
N ALA A 8 7.21 0.31 -5.81
CA ALA A 8 8.34 0.88 -5.13
C ALA A 8 8.22 2.41 -5.02
N GLY A 9 8.55 2.93 -3.85
CA GLY A 9 8.47 4.34 -3.51
C GLY A 9 7.29 4.68 -2.61
N ARG A 10 7.03 5.99 -2.47
CA ARG A 10 6.06 6.55 -1.52
C ARG A 10 4.71 6.81 -2.19
N TRP A 11 3.66 6.42 -1.49
CA TRP A 11 2.24 6.56 -1.82
C TRP A 11 1.59 7.44 -0.76
N ILE A 12 0.72 8.36 -1.18
CA ILE A 12 0.14 9.35 -0.27
C ILE A 12 -1.29 8.93 0.08
N GLY A 13 -1.58 8.91 1.38
CA GLY A 13 -2.89 8.59 1.93
C GLY A 13 -3.60 9.80 2.52
N PRO A 14 -4.75 9.59 3.18
CA PRO A 14 -5.50 10.63 3.86
C PRO A 14 -4.68 11.28 4.96
N GLU A 15 -4.99 12.52 5.31
CA GLU A 15 -4.56 13.12 6.59
C GLU A 15 -3.03 13.13 6.82
N GLY A 16 -2.25 13.21 5.75
CA GLY A 16 -0.78 13.21 5.82
C GLY A 16 -0.15 11.83 6.03
N THR A 17 -0.95 10.76 6.00
CA THR A 17 -0.46 9.39 6.00
C THR A 17 0.23 9.06 4.68
N TRP A 18 1.17 8.12 4.73
CA TRP A 18 1.86 7.65 3.54
C TRP A 18 2.29 6.21 3.69
N LEU A 19 2.41 5.52 2.58
CA LEU A 19 2.86 4.15 2.49
C LEU A 19 4.08 4.10 1.57
N GLU A 20 5.19 3.57 2.05
CA GLU A 20 6.40 3.42 1.25
C GLU A 20 6.72 1.94 1.10
N ILE A 21 6.91 1.50 -0.13
CA ILE A 21 7.32 0.14 -0.43
C ILE A 21 8.77 0.19 -0.92
N LYS A 22 9.66 -0.51 -0.22
CA LYS A 22 11.06 -0.67 -0.62
C LYS A 22 11.33 -2.11 -1.04
N PRO A 23 11.82 -2.36 -2.26
CA PRO A 23 12.26 -3.70 -2.64
C PRO A 23 13.53 -4.08 -1.86
N LEU A 24 13.49 -5.21 -1.15
CA LEU A 24 14.60 -5.82 -0.40
C LEU A 24 14.97 -7.16 -1.06
N GLY A 25 15.47 -7.09 -2.30
CA GLY A 25 15.82 -8.28 -3.08
C GLY A 25 14.59 -9.11 -3.46
N ALA A 26 14.38 -10.24 -2.80
CA ALA A 26 13.22 -11.13 -3.02
C ALA A 26 12.00 -10.77 -2.15
N GLN A 27 12.17 -9.89 -1.16
CA GLN A 27 11.12 -9.42 -0.26
C GLN A 27 10.91 -7.92 -0.43
N PHE A 28 9.92 -7.37 0.26
CA PHE A 28 9.59 -5.96 0.27
C PHE A 28 9.49 -5.49 1.71
N GLU A 29 9.86 -4.24 1.95
CA GLU A 29 9.58 -3.54 3.21
C GLU A 29 8.43 -2.58 2.97
N VAL A 30 7.32 -2.80 3.67
CA VAL A 30 6.15 -1.95 3.65
C VAL A 30 6.23 -1.03 4.87
N THR A 31 6.53 0.24 4.65
CA THR A 31 6.50 1.26 5.70
C THR A 31 5.18 2.01 5.64
N VAL A 32 4.35 1.86 6.66
CA VAL A 32 3.07 2.56 6.80
C VAL A 32 3.23 3.66 7.83
N SER A 33 3.06 4.91 7.43
CA SER A 33 3.03 6.07 8.33
C SER A 33 1.60 6.54 8.50
N ASN A 34 1.07 6.33 9.70
CA ASN A 34 -0.23 6.83 10.13
C ASN A 34 -0.05 8.00 11.12
N LEU A 35 -1.10 8.35 11.87
CA LEU A 35 -1.06 9.40 12.91
C LEU A 35 -0.15 9.06 14.10
N ASP A 36 0.12 7.78 14.35
CA ASP A 36 1.06 7.31 15.39
C ASP A 36 2.51 7.36 14.92
N GLY A 37 2.75 7.48 13.61
CA GLY A 37 4.06 7.55 12.99
C GLY A 37 4.36 6.39 12.02
N PRO A 38 5.55 6.39 11.41
CA PRO A 38 5.98 5.36 10.47
C PRO A 38 6.31 4.04 11.16
N ARG A 39 5.71 2.95 10.69
CA ARG A 39 6.00 1.56 11.09
C ARG A 39 6.34 0.72 9.86
N SER A 40 7.42 -0.04 9.93
CA SER A 40 7.90 -0.89 8.84
C SER A 40 7.56 -2.36 9.07
N PHE A 41 7.06 -3.01 8.04
CA PHE A 41 6.61 -4.40 8.06
C PHE A 41 7.23 -5.16 6.89
N PRO A 42 7.72 -6.39 7.11
CA PRO A 42 8.15 -7.23 6.00
C PRO A 42 6.93 -7.68 5.20
N GLY A 43 7.04 -7.57 3.88
CA GLY A 43 6.03 -7.95 2.91
C GLY A 43 6.60 -8.82 1.80
N MET A 44 5.73 -9.61 1.19
CA MET A 44 6.06 -10.50 0.07
C MET A 44 4.92 -10.48 -0.95
N PHE A 45 5.25 -10.36 -2.23
CA PHE A 45 4.24 -10.49 -3.28
C PHE A 45 3.67 -11.90 -3.26
N LYS A 46 2.36 -11.99 -3.12
CA LYS A 46 1.55 -13.21 -3.19
C LYS A 46 0.54 -13.06 -4.34
N GLU A 47 -0.23 -14.12 -4.55
CA GLU A 47 -1.36 -14.08 -5.48
C GLU A 47 -2.35 -12.99 -5.05
N GLY A 48 -2.58 -12.00 -5.92
CA GLY A 48 -3.48 -10.87 -5.66
C GLY A 48 -2.83 -9.59 -5.12
N GLY A 49 -1.55 -9.60 -4.73
CA GLY A 49 -0.88 -8.37 -4.29
C GLY A 49 0.30 -8.54 -3.33
N LEU A 50 0.62 -7.49 -2.58
CA LEU A 50 1.72 -7.49 -1.60
C LEU A 50 1.17 -7.83 -0.22
N ALA A 51 1.42 -9.06 0.24
CA ALA A 51 1.01 -9.50 1.56
C ALA A 51 2.03 -9.07 2.61
N PHE A 52 1.59 -8.48 3.71
CA PHE A 52 2.42 -8.11 4.85
C PHE A 52 1.66 -8.39 6.15
N THR A 53 2.38 -8.65 7.24
CA THR A 53 1.75 -8.90 8.55
C THR A 53 1.96 -7.70 9.47
N ARG A 54 0.87 -7.16 10.00
CA ARG A 54 0.86 -6.06 10.97
C ARG A 54 0.05 -6.47 12.19
N ASP A 55 0.63 -6.34 13.37
CA ASP A 55 -0.03 -6.66 14.65
C ASP A 55 -0.58 -8.11 14.69
N GLY A 56 0.05 -9.05 13.98
CA GLY A 56 -0.39 -10.45 13.86
C GLY A 56 -1.50 -10.70 12.83
N VAL A 57 -1.95 -9.66 12.12
CA VAL A 57 -2.95 -9.74 11.05
C VAL A 57 -2.25 -9.66 9.69
N GLU A 58 -2.53 -10.62 8.82
CA GLU A 58 -2.09 -10.57 7.42
C GLU A 58 -2.98 -9.61 6.63
N HIS A 59 -2.35 -8.63 5.99
CA HIS A 59 -2.98 -7.68 5.09
C HIS A 59 -2.42 -7.86 3.68
N ILE A 60 -3.27 -7.70 2.66
CA ILE A 60 -2.87 -7.82 1.25
C ILE A 60 -3.12 -6.49 0.57
N ILE A 61 -2.03 -5.82 0.20
CA ILE A 61 -2.09 -4.59 -0.60
C ILE A 61 -2.39 -4.96 -2.03
N ARG A 62 -3.46 -4.41 -2.58
CA ARG A 62 -3.86 -4.56 -3.98
C ARG A 62 -3.82 -3.23 -4.69
N ALA A 63 -3.42 -3.23 -5.96
CA ALA A 63 -3.60 -2.07 -6.81
C ALA A 63 -5.08 -1.94 -7.18
N GLY A 64 -5.56 -0.70 -7.22
CA GLY A 64 -6.89 -0.34 -7.68
C GLY A 64 -6.98 1.16 -7.90
N ASN A 65 -8.20 1.68 -7.90
CA ASN A 65 -8.45 3.11 -8.00
C ASN A 65 -8.99 3.65 -6.66
N GLY A 66 -9.14 4.96 -6.56
CA GLY A 66 -9.64 5.55 -5.33
C GLY A 66 -11.13 5.35 -5.11
N ALA A 67 -11.91 4.97 -6.12
CA ALA A 67 -13.28 4.49 -5.90
C ALA A 67 -13.28 3.14 -5.15
N ASP A 68 -12.34 2.24 -5.46
CA ASP A 68 -12.17 0.94 -4.78
C ASP A 68 -11.71 1.09 -3.32
N THR A 69 -11.07 2.21 -2.97
CA THR A 69 -10.71 2.51 -1.57
C THR A 69 -11.94 2.77 -0.70
N GLY A 70 -13.09 3.10 -1.30
CA GLY A 70 -14.29 3.54 -0.60
C GLY A 70 -14.22 4.99 -0.12
N MET A 71 -13.17 5.73 -0.48
CA MET A 71 -12.95 7.11 -0.03
C MET A 71 -13.36 8.11 -1.11
N LYS A 72 -14.36 8.97 -0.78
CA LYS A 72 -14.88 9.99 -1.71
C LYS A 72 -13.82 10.96 -2.23
N TRP A 73 -12.85 11.32 -1.40
CA TRP A 73 -11.80 12.29 -1.73
C TRP A 73 -10.67 11.69 -2.58
N LEU A 74 -10.61 10.36 -2.70
CA LEU A 74 -9.72 9.66 -3.62
C LEU A 74 -10.44 9.18 -4.88
N ALA A 75 -11.76 9.30 -4.99
CA ALA A 75 -12.55 8.70 -6.07
C ALA A 75 -12.02 8.99 -7.48
N ASP A 76 -11.45 10.18 -7.70
CA ASP A 76 -10.88 10.61 -8.99
C ASP A 76 -9.46 10.07 -9.27
N LYS A 77 -8.80 9.44 -8.28
CA LYS A 77 -7.46 8.86 -8.43
C LYS A 77 -7.56 7.47 -9.05
N THR A 78 -6.77 7.22 -10.09
CA THR A 78 -6.78 5.92 -10.80
C THR A 78 -5.61 5.00 -10.42
N ASN A 79 -4.59 5.53 -9.76
CA ASN A 79 -3.41 4.80 -9.36
C ASN A 79 -3.30 4.78 -7.84
N CYS A 80 -3.86 3.74 -7.23
CA CYS A 80 -3.97 3.59 -5.79
C CYS A 80 -3.60 2.18 -5.33
N LEU A 81 -3.04 2.10 -4.13
CA LEU A 81 -2.83 0.90 -3.37
C LEU A 81 -3.85 0.85 -2.24
N ILE A 82 -4.63 -0.23 -2.19
CA ILE A 82 -5.65 -0.46 -1.18
C ILE A 82 -5.12 -1.54 -0.25
N VAL A 83 -4.95 -1.21 1.02
CA VAL A 83 -4.56 -2.19 2.05
C VAL A 83 -5.80 -2.91 2.56
N MET A 84 -6.87 -2.15 2.81
CA MET A 84 -8.17 -2.65 3.23
C MET A 84 -9.24 -1.59 2.90
N THR A 85 -10.52 -1.96 2.97
CA THR A 85 -11.60 -1.01 2.77
C THR A 85 -11.48 0.14 3.78
N GLY A 86 -11.43 1.38 3.29
CA GLY A 86 -11.19 2.58 4.10
C GLY A 86 -9.72 2.94 4.32
N GLU A 87 -8.76 2.10 3.90
CA GLU A 87 -7.32 2.36 4.00
C GLU A 87 -6.65 2.20 2.62
N GLY A 88 -6.36 3.32 1.98
CA GLY A 88 -5.81 3.38 0.64
C GLY A 88 -4.88 4.56 0.44
N TYR A 89 -3.89 4.36 -0.43
CA TYR A 89 -2.81 5.29 -0.71
C TYR A 89 -2.70 5.47 -2.21
N CYS A 90 -2.85 6.69 -2.70
CA CYS A 90 -2.81 6.97 -4.12
C CYS A 90 -1.55 7.73 -4.52
N ARG A 91 -1.14 7.53 -5.76
CA ARG A 91 0.00 8.20 -6.38
C ARG A 91 -0.44 8.78 -7.71
N GLY A 92 -0.38 10.09 -7.83
CA GLY A 92 -0.75 10.84 -9.03
C GLY A 92 -0.31 12.27 -8.89
#